data_AF-A0A2K3JV76-F1
#
_entry.id   AF-A0A2K3JV76-F1
#
_cell.length_a   1.000
_cell.length_b   1.000
_cell.length_c   1.000
_cell.angle_alpha   90.00
_cell.angle_beta   90.00
_cell.angle_gamma   90.00
#
_symmetry.space_group_name_H-M   'P 1'
#
loop_
_entity.id
_entity.type
_entity.pdbx_description
1 polymer ?
#
loop_
_entity_poly.entity_id
_entity_poly.type
_entity_poly.pdbx_seq_one_letter_code
_entity_poly.pdbx_strand_id
1 'polypeptide(L)'
;SDGAAALVLVSGEKALKLGLQVIAKISGYADAAQEPELFTTAPALAIPKAIGNARLESSQIDFYEINEAFAVVALANQKLLALNSEKVNVHGGAVSLGHPLGCSGARILVTLLGVCSSL
;
A
#
# COMPACT_ATOMS: atom_id res chain seq x y z
N SER A 1 -0.11 -19.42 -3.30
CA SER A 1 -1.40 -18.92 -3.78
C SER A 1 -1.25 -18.46 -5.20
N ASP A 2 -2.30 -18.61 -6.00
CA ASP A 2 -2.34 -18.19 -7.40
C ASP A 2 -3.39 -17.08 -7.56
N GLY A 3 -3.11 -16.08 -8.38
CA GLY A 3 -4.04 -14.96 -8.59
C GLY A 3 -3.47 -13.85 -9.46
N ALA A 4 -4.36 -12.98 -9.95
CA ALA A 4 -4.03 -11.85 -10.81
C ALA A 4 -4.79 -10.59 -10.37
N ALA A 5 -4.19 -9.43 -10.64
CA ALA A 5 -4.80 -8.12 -10.45
C ALA A 5 -4.30 -7.18 -11.55
N ALA A 6 -5.12 -6.20 -11.92
CA ALA A 6 -4.81 -5.24 -12.97
C ALA A 6 -5.17 -3.83 -12.52
N LEU A 7 -4.34 -2.86 -12.96
CA LEU A 7 -4.58 -1.44 -12.79
C LEU A 7 -4.38 -0.77 -14.14
N VAL A 8 -5.24 0.20 -14.46
CA VAL A 8 -5.11 1.05 -15.65
C VAL A 8 -4.67 2.42 -15.20
N LEU A 9 -3.49 2.85 -15.66
CA LEU A 9 -2.94 4.16 -15.35
C LEU A 9 -3.04 5.08 -16.57
N VAL A 10 -3.29 6.35 -16.30
CA VAL A 10 -3.40 7.39 -17.32
C VAL A 10 -2.87 8.70 -16.75
N SER A 11 -2.31 9.57 -17.60
CA SER A 11 -1.95 10.92 -17.16
C SER A 11 -3.22 11.72 -16.85
N GLY A 12 -3.13 12.69 -15.93
CA GLY A 12 -4.27 13.54 -15.58
C GLY A 12 -4.84 14.28 -16.80
N GLU A 13 -3.97 14.79 -17.67
CA GLU A 13 -4.37 15.44 -18.93
C GLU A 13 -5.16 14.49 -19.84
N LYS A 14 -4.68 13.25 -20.00
CA LYS A 14 -5.32 12.27 -20.87
C LYS A 14 -6.65 11.79 -20.27
N ALA A 15 -6.76 11.67 -18.95
CA ALA A 15 -8.02 11.38 -18.27
C ALA A 15 -9.07 12.46 -18.56
N LEU A 16 -8.70 13.74 -18.44
CA LEU A 16 -9.58 14.86 -18.78
C LEU A 16 -9.97 14.87 -20.26
N LYS A 17 -9.00 14.71 -21.16
CA LYS A 17 -9.24 14.69 -22.61
C LYS A 17 -10.17 13.57 -23.04
N LEU A 18 -10.11 12.42 -22.37
CA LEU A 18 -10.94 11.26 -22.68
C LEU A 18 -12.24 11.19 -21.84
N GLY A 19 -12.46 12.13 -20.91
CA GLY A 19 -13.63 12.11 -20.02
C GLY A 19 -13.69 10.86 -19.12
N LEU A 20 -12.54 10.32 -18.71
CA LEU A 20 -12.47 9.12 -17.87
C LEU A 20 -12.81 9.43 -16.41
N GLN A 21 -13.58 8.56 -15.76
CA GLN A 21 -13.78 8.60 -14.32
C GLN A 21 -12.49 8.15 -13.61
N VAL A 22 -11.87 9.06 -12.86
CA VAL A 22 -10.68 8.76 -12.06
C VAL A 22 -11.13 8.31 -10.67
N ILE A 23 -10.75 7.10 -10.27
CA ILE A 23 -11.09 6.53 -8.96
C ILE A 23 -10.02 6.81 -7.89
N ALA A 24 -8.79 7.12 -8.29
CA ALA A 24 -7.68 7.43 -7.39
C ALA A 24 -6.53 8.14 -8.10
N LYS A 25 -5.64 8.73 -7.31
CA LYS A 25 -4.41 9.39 -7.78
C LYS A 25 -3.21 8.87 -7.00
N ILE A 26 -2.12 8.60 -7.72
CA ILE A 26 -0.81 8.32 -7.11
C ILE A 26 -0.20 9.66 -6.71
N SER A 27 -0.16 9.94 -5.40
CA SER A 27 0.38 11.19 -4.85
C SER A 27 1.87 11.11 -4.52
N GLY A 28 2.38 9.92 -4.18
CA GLY A 28 3.78 9.71 -3.87
C GLY A 28 4.16 8.23 -4.00
N TYR A 29 5.45 7.99 -4.18
CA TYR A 29 6.06 6.66 -4.26
C TYR A 29 7.47 6.75 -3.67
N ALA A 30 7.91 5.69 -3.02
CA ALA A 30 9.29 5.55 -2.58
C ALA A 30 9.65 4.07 -2.43
N ASP A 31 10.94 3.80 -2.56
CA ASP A 31 11.57 2.55 -2.16
C ASP A 31 12.54 2.80 -0.99
N ALA A 32 12.87 1.71 -0.31
CA ALA A 32 13.94 1.69 0.67
C ALA A 32 14.60 0.31 0.66
N ALA A 33 15.90 0.31 0.88
CA ALA A 33 16.71 -0.89 1.03
C ALA A 33 17.49 -0.80 2.34
N GLN A 34 17.79 -1.96 2.90
CA GLN A 34 18.67 -2.15 4.05
C GLN A 34 19.26 -3.55 3.97
N GLU A 35 20.04 -3.94 4.99
CA GLU A 35 20.65 -5.27 5.02
C GLU A 35 19.60 -6.38 4.82
N PRO A 36 19.89 -7.42 4.00
CA PRO A 36 18.90 -8.43 3.62
C PRO A 36 18.22 -9.11 4.81
N GLU A 37 18.95 -9.33 5.90
CA GLU A 37 18.43 -9.90 7.15
C GLU A 37 17.37 -9.04 7.84
N LEU A 38 17.33 -7.74 7.53
CA LEU A 38 16.36 -6.79 8.07
C LEU A 38 15.18 -6.52 7.13
N PHE A 39 15.04 -7.22 5.99
CA PHE A 39 14.02 -6.90 4.97
C PHE A 39 12.59 -6.70 5.53
N THR A 40 12.24 -7.38 6.62
CA THR A 40 10.92 -7.28 7.27
C THR A 40 10.59 -5.89 7.80
N THR A 41 11.59 -5.03 8.08
CA THR A 41 11.39 -3.65 8.57
C THR A 41 11.66 -2.58 7.50
N ALA A 42 11.95 -2.98 6.27
CA ALA A 42 12.16 -2.02 5.17
C ALA A 42 10.93 -1.12 4.90
N PRO A 43 9.67 -1.58 5.08
CA PRO A 43 8.50 -0.71 4.95
C PRO A 43 8.52 0.50 5.91
N ALA A 44 9.09 0.37 7.11
CA ALA A 44 9.21 1.49 8.06
C ALA A 44 10.14 2.60 7.53
N LEU A 45 11.03 2.29 6.59
CA LEU A 45 11.85 3.27 5.89
C LEU A 45 11.16 3.82 4.64
N ALA A 46 10.42 2.99 3.91
CA ALA A 46 9.77 3.38 2.66
C ALA A 46 8.49 4.20 2.87
N ILE A 47 7.67 3.85 3.87
CA ILE A 47 6.37 4.49 4.13
C ILE A 47 6.53 6.00 4.43
N PRO A 48 7.41 6.44 5.35
CA PRO A 48 7.60 7.87 5.60
C PRO A 48 8.12 8.63 4.37
N LYS A 49 9.01 8.01 3.57
CA LYS A 49 9.50 8.60 2.32
C LYS A 49 8.38 8.77 1.29
N ALA A 50 7.50 7.79 1.13
CA ALA A 50 6.38 7.86 0.20
C ALA A 50 5.37 8.95 0.63
N ILE A 51 5.09 9.06 1.93
CA ILE A 51 4.24 10.11 2.51
C ILE A 51 4.86 11.50 2.28
N GLY A 52 6.16 11.66 2.53
CA GLY A 52 6.89 12.91 2.27
C GLY A 52 6.90 13.29 0.79
N ASN A 53 7.11 12.33 -0.11
CA ASN A 53 7.02 12.55 -1.56
C ASN A 53 5.61 12.94 -2.01
N ALA A 54 4.58 12.49 -1.28
CA ALA A 54 3.20 12.93 -1.47
C ALA A 54 2.88 14.30 -0.86
N ARG A 55 3.82 14.91 -0.14
CA ARG A 55 3.64 16.16 0.62
C ARG A 55 2.49 16.08 1.63
N LEU A 56 2.40 14.94 2.30
CA LEU A 56 1.42 14.66 3.35
C LEU A 56 2.14 14.45 4.69
N GLU A 57 1.38 14.55 5.76
CA GLU A 57 1.78 14.11 7.10
C GLU A 57 1.20 12.72 7.39
N SER A 58 1.86 11.95 8.26
CA SER A 58 1.38 10.60 8.64
C SER A 58 -0.01 10.62 9.27
N SER A 59 -0.37 11.71 9.96
CA SER A 59 -1.69 11.93 10.55
C SER A 59 -2.82 12.05 9.52
N GLN A 60 -2.49 12.32 8.25
CA GLN A 60 -3.45 12.44 7.15
C GLN A 60 -3.71 11.11 6.45
N ILE A 61 -3.10 10.01 6.90
CA ILE A 61 -3.28 8.69 6.30
C ILE A 61 -4.36 7.92 7.06
N ASP A 62 -5.40 7.52 6.33
CA ASP A 62 -6.54 6.80 6.89
C ASP A 62 -6.31 5.31 6.99
N PHE A 63 -5.73 4.69 5.96
CA PHE A 63 -5.55 3.25 5.87
C PHE A 63 -4.18 2.88 5.29
N TYR A 64 -3.68 1.73 5.69
CA TYR A 64 -2.43 1.14 5.23
C TYR A 64 -2.67 -0.31 4.81
N GLU A 65 -2.21 -0.65 3.61
CA GLU A 65 -2.03 -2.04 3.19
C GLU A 65 -0.53 -2.37 3.24
N ILE A 66 -0.13 -3.16 4.24
CA ILE A 66 1.24 -3.64 4.41
C ILE A 66 1.28 -5.12 4.08
N ASN A 67 2.03 -5.50 3.05
CA ASN A 67 2.12 -6.90 2.65
C ASN A 67 2.70 -7.77 3.76
N GLU A 68 1.96 -8.81 4.15
CA GLU A 68 2.34 -9.77 5.18
C GLU A 68 3.08 -10.96 4.58
N ALA A 69 4.30 -10.75 4.07
CA ALA A 69 5.16 -11.88 3.68
C ALA A 69 5.36 -12.87 4.85
N PHE A 70 5.40 -12.31 6.06
CA PHE A 70 5.29 -13.00 7.34
C PHE A 70 4.48 -12.10 8.29
N ALA A 71 3.80 -12.67 9.29
CA ALA A 71 3.02 -11.89 10.26
C ALA A 71 3.86 -10.79 10.97
N VAL A 72 5.14 -11.08 11.22
CA VAL A 72 6.06 -10.12 11.85
C VAL A 72 6.28 -8.85 11.03
N VAL A 73 6.10 -8.90 9.70
CA VAL A 73 6.28 -7.72 8.84
C VAL A 73 5.26 -6.65 9.20
N ALA A 74 3.96 -6.97 9.23
CA ALA A 74 2.94 -6.00 9.60
C ALA A 74 3.14 -5.52 11.05
N LEU A 75 3.33 -6.44 11.99
CA LEU A 75 3.47 -6.12 13.42
C LEU A 75 4.69 -5.22 13.72
N ALA A 76 5.85 -5.51 13.11
CA ALA A 76 7.05 -4.72 13.33
C ALA A 76 6.89 -3.30 12.77
N ASN A 77 6.34 -3.16 11.56
CA ASN A 77 6.15 -1.84 10.94
C ASN A 77 5.04 -1.03 11.64
N GLN A 78 3.97 -1.68 12.12
CA GLN A 78 2.98 -1.05 13.00
C GLN A 78 3.63 -0.45 14.25
N LYS A 79 4.48 -1.23 14.92
CA LYS A 79 5.19 -0.77 16.12
C LYS A 79 6.17 0.36 15.83
N LEU A 80 7.00 0.22 14.78
CA LEU A 80 8.02 1.20 14.43
C LEU A 80 7.44 2.55 13.99
N LEU A 81 6.29 2.53 13.32
CA LEU A 81 5.62 3.72 12.82
C LEU A 81 4.47 4.20 13.72
N ALA A 82 4.24 3.53 14.86
CA ALA A 82 3.12 3.79 15.78
C ALA A 82 1.75 3.83 15.07
N LEU A 83 1.50 2.89 14.16
CA LEU A 83 0.25 2.82 13.41
C LEU A 83 -0.88 2.25 14.27
N ASN A 84 -2.09 2.79 14.09
CA ASN A 84 -3.29 2.20 14.66
C ASN A 84 -3.61 0.86 13.97
N SER A 85 -3.80 -0.22 14.74
CA SER A 85 -4.15 -1.54 14.22
C SER A 85 -5.43 -1.55 13.40
N GLU A 86 -6.42 -0.74 13.77
CA GLU A 86 -7.70 -0.62 13.06
C GLU A 86 -7.57 0.03 11.68
N LYS A 87 -6.39 0.54 11.33
CA LYS A 87 -6.11 1.18 10.04
C LYS A 87 -5.21 0.34 9.14
N VAL A 88 -4.74 -0.83 9.58
CA VAL A 88 -3.78 -1.66 8.83
C VAL A 88 -4.45 -2.97 8.41
N ASN A 89 -4.43 -3.27 7.11
CA ASN A 89 -4.95 -4.51 6.54
C ASN A 89 -6.37 -4.84 7.03
N VAL A 90 -7.29 -3.86 6.98
CA VAL A 90 -8.63 -3.91 7.61
C VAL A 90 -9.53 -5.04 7.08
N HIS A 91 -9.20 -5.59 5.91
CA HIS A 91 -9.90 -6.74 5.31
C HIS A 91 -9.05 -8.03 5.31
N GLY A 92 -8.01 -8.06 6.14
CA GLY A 92 -7.04 -9.14 6.21
C GLY A 92 -5.90 -8.95 5.21
N GLY A 93 -4.71 -9.44 5.58
CA GLY A 93 -3.52 -9.38 4.74
C GLY A 93 -3.13 -10.73 4.14
N ALA A 94 -1.90 -10.77 3.61
CA ALA A 94 -1.39 -11.91 2.85
C ALA A 94 -1.25 -13.21 3.65
N VAL A 95 -1.21 -13.16 5.00
CA VAL A 95 -1.25 -14.39 5.82
C VAL A 95 -2.58 -15.13 5.62
N SER A 96 -3.67 -14.39 5.45
CA SER A 96 -5.02 -14.94 5.24
C SER A 96 -5.39 -15.10 3.77
N LEU A 97 -5.08 -14.09 2.94
CA LEU A 97 -5.46 -14.01 1.53
C LEU A 97 -4.46 -14.69 0.59
N GLY A 98 -3.24 -14.94 1.07
CA GLY A 98 -2.15 -15.47 0.27
C GLY A 98 -1.31 -14.41 -0.45
N HIS A 99 -0.16 -14.86 -0.95
CA HIS A 99 0.87 -14.00 -1.56
C HIS A 99 1.31 -14.52 -2.94
N PRO A 100 0.51 -14.33 -4.01
CA PRO A 100 1.00 -14.52 -5.37
C PRO A 100 2.03 -13.41 -5.67
N LEU A 101 3.32 -13.76 -5.73
CA LEU A 101 4.43 -12.79 -5.64
C LEU A 101 4.29 -11.61 -6.63
N GLY A 102 4.13 -11.91 -7.92
CA GLY A 102 4.02 -10.88 -8.96
C GLY A 102 2.68 -10.10 -8.96
N CYS A 103 1.65 -10.65 -8.33
CA CYS A 103 0.32 -10.04 -8.28
C CYS A 103 0.12 -9.13 -7.05
N SER A 104 0.84 -9.41 -5.96
CA SER A 104 0.55 -8.81 -4.65
C SER A 104 0.63 -7.29 -4.64
N GLY A 105 1.55 -6.67 -5.37
CA GLY A 105 1.65 -5.21 -5.48
C GLY A 105 0.41 -4.56 -6.10
N ALA A 106 -0.14 -5.13 -7.17
CA ALA A 106 -1.37 -4.63 -7.76
C ALA A 106 -2.59 -4.97 -6.87
N ARG A 107 -2.62 -6.16 -6.28
CA ARG A 107 -3.72 -6.63 -5.43
C ARG A 107 -3.89 -5.80 -4.16
N ILE A 108 -2.82 -5.43 -3.46
CA ILE A 108 -2.93 -4.58 -2.26
C ILE A 108 -3.53 -3.22 -2.61
N LEU A 109 -3.17 -2.64 -3.76
CA LEU A 109 -3.74 -1.36 -4.21
C LEU A 109 -5.22 -1.47 -4.50
N VAL A 110 -5.66 -2.52 -5.21
CA VAL A 110 -7.09 -2.78 -5.47
C VAL A 110 -7.86 -2.96 -4.16
N THR A 111 -7.28 -3.67 -3.19
CA THR A 111 -7.88 -3.89 -1.87
C THR A 111 -8.05 -2.55 -1.14
N LEU A 112 -7.00 -1.73 -1.08
CA LEU A 112 -7.03 -0.42 -0.45
C LEU A 112 -8.08 0.52 -1.08
N LEU A 113 -8.22 0.49 -2.41
CA LEU A 113 -9.26 1.26 -3.10
C LEU A 113 -10.67 0.81 -2.70
N GLY A 114 -10.88 -0.50 -2.50
CA GLY A 114 -12.14 -1.03 -1.97
C GLY A 114 -12.44 -0.49 -0.57
N VAL A 115 -11.43 -0.47 0.32
CA VAL A 115 -11.56 0.09 1.67
C VAL A 115 -11.95 1.58 1.63
N CYS A 116 -11.23 2.39 0.85
CA CYS A 116 -11.46 3.83 0.78
C CYS A 116 -12.76 4.23 0.05
N SER A 117 -13.33 3.35 -0.77
CA SER A 117 -14.59 3.61 -1.49
C SER A 117 -15.83 3.11 -0.76
N SER A 118 -15.65 2.31 0.30
CA SER A 118 -16.73 1.72 1.10
C SER A 118 -17.08 2.56 2.34
N LEU A 119 -16.47 3.74 2.48
CA LEU A 119 -16.67 4.74 3.53
C LEU A 119 -17.08 6.08 2.91
#